data_AF-A0A928B5J6-F1
#
_entry.id   AF-A0A928B5J6-F1
#
_cell.length_a   1.000
_cell.length_b   1.000
_cell.length_c   1.000
_cell.angle_alpha   90.00
_cell.angle_beta   90.00
_cell.angle_gamma   90.00
#
_symmetry.space_group_name_H-M   'P 1'
#
loop_
_entity.id
_entity.type
_entity.pdbx_description
1 polymer ?
#
loop_
_entity_poly.entity_id
_entity_poly.type
_entity_poly.pdbx_seq_one_letter_code
_entity_poly.pdbx_strand_id
1 'polypeptide(L)'
;MMASCCGQGSQYITKGDKSQMDSLSYALGYSVGYGTVSNMPDVRLDWAEVMKGALKGLVVPMDVEEDETYKEVYEQLSQFFVHDRQDRLRELQVLAQAEDSTAVFNPADVDVFENDEERKSISYAYGYDFGYNVRTSRMPLQTYWISEGINAGIGENAEEGFQETQQYMRHYYMDILPAKNAEKAAEWLAEVEKKSGVQKTESGLLYRIDRAGDENAKPKAEDVVKVDYEGKLWDGFVFDSSYKRGEPIEFPLNRVIKGWTEGMQLVGKGGQITLWIPAELAYGPRGGGSIGPNEALEFKVELHDIVVEEPVEEPAVEEQAEQVVEIVEE
;
A
#
# COMPACT_ATOMS: atom_id res chain seq x y z
N MET A 1 48.74 -13.01 12.28
CA MET A 1 48.08 -12.29 13.38
C MET A 1 48.30 -10.81 13.17
N MET A 2 47.29 -10.12 12.64
CA MET A 2 47.14 -8.67 12.71
C MET A 2 45.65 -8.47 13.02
N ALA A 3 45.38 -8.05 14.25
CA ALA A 3 44.06 -7.68 14.73
C ALA A 3 44.15 -6.25 15.28
N SER A 4 42.99 -5.58 15.25
CA SER A 4 42.62 -4.33 15.97
C SER A 4 42.63 -3.07 15.08
N CYS A 5 41.60 -2.22 15.01
CA CYS A 5 40.21 -2.17 15.52
C CYS A 5 39.52 -0.91 14.93
N CYS A 6 38.19 -0.82 15.07
CA CYS A 6 37.25 0.28 14.75
C CYS A 6 36.70 0.29 13.30
N GLY A 7 35.41 0.10 13.01
CA GLY A 7 34.21 0.09 13.85
C GLY A 7 33.44 -1.23 13.81
N GLN A 8 33.01 -1.69 15.00
CA GLN A 8 31.95 -2.69 15.12
C GLN A 8 30.63 -1.98 15.34
N GLY A 9 29.73 -2.16 14.39
CA GLY A 9 28.34 -1.71 14.38
C GLY A 9 27.95 -1.64 12.90
N SER A 10 27.18 -2.56 12.37
CA SER A 10 25.88 -3.07 12.82
C SER A 10 25.75 -4.58 12.55
N GLN A 11 24.78 -5.25 13.17
CA GLN A 11 24.26 -6.48 12.59
C GLN A 11 22.82 -6.39 12.13
N TYR A 12 21.96 -5.52 12.69
CA TYR A 12 20.67 -5.06 12.14
C TYR A 12 20.30 -3.79 12.93
N ILE A 13 20.02 -2.66 12.29
CA ILE A 13 20.16 -1.30 12.84
C ILE A 13 19.55 -1.07 14.25
N THR A 14 20.21 -0.25 15.08
CA THR A 14 19.70 0.22 16.39
C THR A 14 20.01 1.71 16.58
N LYS A 15 19.02 2.58 16.66
CA LYS A 15 19.19 3.99 17.11
C LYS A 15 18.04 4.38 18.04
N GLY A 16 18.26 5.18 19.10
CA GLY A 16 17.24 5.70 20.04
C GLY A 16 16.53 4.71 20.98
N ASP A 17 15.75 5.24 21.94
CA ASP A 17 15.05 4.48 23.02
C ASP A 17 14.06 3.43 22.49
N LYS A 18 13.63 3.54 21.23
CA LYS A 18 12.67 2.62 20.59
C LYS A 18 13.30 1.89 19.40
N SER A 19 14.57 1.52 19.57
CA SER A 19 15.46 0.79 18.65
C SER A 19 14.87 0.24 17.35
N GLN A 20 13.89 -0.66 17.36
CA GLN A 20 13.31 -1.20 16.12
C GLN A 20 12.60 -0.15 15.25
N MET A 21 11.75 0.68 15.85
CA MET A 21 11.02 1.74 15.15
C MET A 21 11.97 2.79 14.61
N ASP A 22 12.91 3.20 15.46
CA ASP A 22 13.89 4.22 15.15
C ASP A 22 14.83 3.76 14.02
N SER A 23 15.19 2.48 14.03
CA SER A 23 16.04 1.87 13.01
C SER A 23 15.32 1.69 11.68
N LEU A 24 14.03 1.35 11.72
CA LEU A 24 13.18 1.34 10.53
C LEU A 24 13.08 2.74 9.92
N SER A 25 12.88 3.74 10.77
CA SER A 25 12.80 5.15 10.37
C SER A 25 14.10 5.63 9.73
N TYR A 26 15.23 5.30 10.35
CA TYR A 26 16.56 5.60 9.81
C TYR A 26 16.82 4.89 8.48
N ALA A 27 16.54 3.59 8.40
CA ALA A 27 16.75 2.80 7.19
C ALA A 27 15.89 3.30 6.02
N LEU A 28 14.63 3.67 6.29
CA LEU A 28 13.74 4.27 5.29
C LEU A 28 14.31 5.60 4.77
N GLY A 29 14.67 6.51 5.68
CA GLY A 29 15.23 7.80 5.30
C GLY A 29 16.53 7.66 4.50
N TYR A 30 17.41 6.76 4.92
CA TYR A 30 18.66 6.46 4.22
C TYR A 30 18.41 6.02 2.79
N SER A 31 17.46 5.09 2.62
CA SER A 31 17.16 4.50 1.32
C SER A 31 16.57 5.53 0.35
N VAL A 32 15.80 6.47 0.88
CA VAL A 32 15.29 7.63 0.13
C VAL A 32 16.44 8.54 -0.27
N GLY A 33 17.24 8.99 0.68
CA GLY A 33 18.38 9.89 0.41
C GLY A 33 19.33 9.33 -0.64
N TYR A 34 19.83 8.11 -0.41
CA TYR A 34 20.76 7.44 -1.32
C TYR A 34 20.12 7.10 -2.66
N GLY A 35 18.90 6.55 -2.65
CA GLY A 35 18.18 6.20 -3.87
C GLY A 35 17.94 7.41 -4.77
N THR A 36 17.64 8.57 -4.20
CA THR A 36 17.42 9.81 -4.96
C THR A 36 18.71 10.30 -5.62
N VAL A 37 19.79 10.47 -4.86
CA VAL A 37 21.06 10.97 -5.42
C VAL A 37 21.69 10.00 -6.41
N SER A 38 21.49 8.70 -6.23
CA SER A 38 22.08 7.67 -7.09
C SER A 38 21.29 7.46 -8.38
N ASN A 39 19.96 7.52 -8.34
CA ASN A 39 19.11 7.29 -9.52
C ASN A 39 18.86 8.56 -10.34
N MET A 40 19.01 9.74 -9.75
CA MET A 40 18.76 11.03 -10.40
C MET A 40 19.87 12.04 -10.08
N PRO A 41 21.13 11.75 -10.49
CA PRO A 41 22.29 12.58 -10.11
C PRO A 41 22.25 13.99 -10.71
N ASP A 42 21.46 14.19 -11.77
CA ASP A 42 21.18 15.48 -12.41
C ASP A 42 20.20 16.35 -11.61
N VAL A 43 19.40 15.75 -10.72
CA VAL A 43 18.36 16.42 -9.91
C VAL A 43 18.93 16.76 -8.53
N ARG A 44 19.60 17.92 -8.46
CA ARG A 44 20.26 18.39 -7.22
C ARG A 44 19.27 19.08 -6.28
N LEU A 45 18.51 18.30 -5.52
CA LEU A 45 17.47 18.80 -4.60
C LEU A 45 18.03 19.69 -3.47
N ASP A 46 17.22 20.66 -3.04
CA ASP A 46 17.39 21.38 -1.77
C ASP A 46 16.82 20.52 -0.63
N TRP A 47 17.69 19.78 0.07
CA TRP A 47 17.29 18.84 1.11
C TRP A 47 16.60 19.49 2.31
N ALA A 48 16.82 20.78 2.57
CA ALA A 48 16.08 21.47 3.63
C ALA A 48 14.60 21.65 3.24
N GLU A 49 14.33 21.99 1.98
CA GLU A 49 12.97 22.04 1.45
C GLU A 49 12.34 20.65 1.31
N VAL A 50 13.10 19.61 0.92
CA VAL A 50 12.62 18.21 0.94
C VAL A 50 12.14 17.83 2.34
N MET A 51 12.93 18.08 3.38
CA MET A 51 12.55 17.74 4.74
C MET A 51 11.33 18.51 5.23
N LYS A 52 11.24 19.80 4.88
CA LYS A 52 10.07 20.64 5.20
C LYS A 52 8.79 20.13 4.52
N GLY A 53 8.88 19.75 3.24
CA GLY A 53 7.79 19.11 2.50
C GLY A 53 7.38 17.79 3.13
N ALA A 54 8.34 16.91 3.43
CA ALA A 54 8.10 15.60 4.03
C ALA A 54 7.36 15.69 5.35
N LEU A 55 7.78 16.59 6.24
CA LEU A 55 7.08 16.81 7.51
C LEU A 55 5.65 17.33 7.30
N LYS A 56 5.40 18.13 6.26
CA LYS A 56 4.07 18.63 5.93
C LYS A 56 3.16 17.52 5.38
N GLY A 57 3.66 16.70 4.46
CA GLY A 57 2.92 15.57 3.90
C GLY A 57 2.59 14.51 4.95
N LEU A 58 3.50 14.26 5.90
CA LEU A 58 3.32 13.27 6.97
C LEU A 58 2.15 13.58 7.92
N VAL A 59 1.81 14.85 8.10
CA VAL A 59 0.77 15.29 9.06
C VAL A 59 -0.59 15.51 8.41
N VAL A 60 -0.73 15.20 7.11
CA VAL A 60 -2.04 15.23 6.43
C VAL A 60 -2.95 14.17 7.04
N PRO A 61 -4.17 14.51 7.49
CA PRO A 61 -5.11 13.54 8.07
C PRO A 61 -5.47 12.40 7.10
N MET A 62 -5.55 11.16 7.60
CA MET A 62 -5.80 9.97 6.76
C MET A 62 -7.23 9.87 6.21
N ASP A 63 -8.16 10.66 6.74
CA ASP A 63 -9.56 10.74 6.32
C ASP A 63 -9.81 11.78 5.22
N VAL A 64 -8.78 12.50 4.77
CA VAL A 64 -8.86 13.41 3.62
C VAL A 64 -8.83 12.58 2.32
N GLU A 65 -9.97 12.50 1.64
CA GLU A 65 -10.10 11.81 0.35
C GLU A 65 -9.48 12.59 -0.81
N GLU A 66 -9.67 13.91 -0.82
CA GLU A 66 -9.09 14.82 -1.80
C GLU A 66 -8.26 15.88 -1.08
N ASP A 67 -6.95 15.70 -1.07
CA ASP A 67 -6.03 16.72 -0.60
C ASP A 67 -5.64 17.60 -1.80
N GLU A 68 -6.24 18.79 -1.89
CA GLU A 68 -5.96 19.75 -2.97
C GLU A 68 -4.47 20.11 -3.06
N THR A 69 -3.78 20.20 -1.92
CA THR A 69 -2.33 20.46 -1.89
C THR A 69 -1.56 19.29 -2.50
N TYR A 70 -1.94 18.05 -2.20
CA TYR A 70 -1.32 16.86 -2.81
C TYR A 70 -1.58 16.80 -4.31
N LYS A 71 -2.77 17.20 -4.77
CA LYS A 71 -3.07 17.29 -6.21
C LYS A 71 -2.14 18.29 -6.91
N GLU A 72 -1.97 19.48 -6.35
CA GLU A 72 -1.04 20.50 -6.87
C GLU A 72 0.40 19.98 -6.88
N VAL A 73 0.84 19.34 -5.78
CA VAL A 73 2.16 18.72 -5.67
C VAL A 73 2.36 17.66 -6.76
N TYR A 74 1.38 16.79 -6.97
CA TYR A 74 1.45 15.74 -7.99
C TYR A 74 1.53 16.32 -9.41
N GLU A 75 0.70 17.32 -9.72
CA GLU A 75 0.73 18.00 -11.02
C GLU A 75 2.09 18.67 -11.27
N GLN A 76 2.63 19.34 -10.25
CA GLN A 76 3.95 19.97 -10.32
C GLN A 76 5.07 18.96 -10.55
N LEU A 77 5.11 17.86 -9.79
CA LEU A 77 6.13 16.83 -9.95
C LEU A 77 6.00 16.11 -11.30
N SER A 78 4.77 15.82 -11.72
CA SER A 78 4.49 15.22 -13.03
C SER A 78 5.03 16.10 -14.15
N GLN A 79 4.72 17.40 -14.14
CA GLN A 79 5.23 18.35 -15.13
C GLN A 79 6.76 18.34 -15.18
N PHE A 80 7.42 18.48 -14.03
CA PHE A 80 8.88 18.54 -13.98
C PHE A 80 9.54 17.24 -14.46
N PHE A 81 9.13 16.09 -13.94
CA PHE A 81 9.81 14.81 -14.22
C PHE A 81 9.46 14.23 -15.60
N VAL A 82 8.24 14.44 -16.09
CA VAL A 82 7.78 13.91 -17.38
C VAL A 82 8.21 14.82 -18.53
N HIS A 83 8.21 16.15 -18.34
CA HIS A 83 8.46 17.11 -19.40
C HIS A 83 9.74 17.92 -19.16
N ASP A 84 9.75 18.82 -18.18
CA ASP A 84 10.78 19.87 -18.08
C ASP A 84 12.20 19.28 -17.98
N ARG A 85 12.38 18.25 -17.13
CA ARG A 85 13.65 17.54 -16.97
C ARG A 85 14.12 16.91 -18.28
N GLN A 86 13.23 16.24 -19.01
CA GLN A 86 13.57 15.55 -20.26
C GLN A 86 13.94 16.54 -21.36
N ASP A 87 13.21 17.64 -21.44
CA ASP A 87 13.45 18.70 -22.43
C ASP A 87 14.80 19.36 -22.17
N ARG A 88 15.09 19.72 -20.92
CA ARG A 88 16.36 20.34 -20.53
C ARG A 88 17.56 19.42 -20.72
N LEU A 89 17.45 18.13 -20.38
CA LEU A 89 18.52 17.16 -20.64
C LEU A 89 18.82 17.04 -22.14
N ARG A 90 17.77 17.05 -23.00
CA ARG A 90 17.95 17.04 -24.46
C ARG A 90 18.64 18.31 -24.95
N GLU A 91 18.24 19.47 -24.45
CA GLU A 91 18.87 20.76 -24.80
C GLU A 91 20.34 20.80 -24.39
N LEU A 92 20.65 20.40 -23.15
CA LEU A 92 22.03 20.34 -22.64
C LEU A 92 22.89 19.35 -23.44
N GLN A 93 22.33 18.21 -23.84
CA GLN A 93 23.03 17.26 -24.70
C GLN A 93 23.36 17.86 -26.07
N VAL A 94 22.41 18.57 -26.70
CA VAL A 94 22.62 19.24 -27.99
C VAL A 94 23.68 20.33 -27.88
N LEU A 95 23.66 21.13 -26.80
CA LEU A 95 24.65 22.17 -26.55
C LEU A 95 26.06 21.58 -26.37
N ALA A 96 26.18 20.50 -25.58
CA ALA A 96 27.46 19.81 -25.39
C ALA A 96 28.04 19.28 -26.71
N GLN A 97 27.19 18.69 -27.57
CA GLN A 97 27.61 18.20 -28.89
C GLN A 97 27.94 19.30 -29.89
N ALA A 98 27.32 20.47 -29.75
CA ALA A 98 27.62 21.64 -30.56
C ALA A 98 28.99 22.27 -30.19
N GLU A 99 29.37 22.19 -28.92
CA GLU A 99 30.69 22.64 -28.44
C GLU A 99 31.79 21.64 -28.78
N ASP A 100 31.55 20.34 -28.53
CA ASP A 100 32.44 19.24 -28.90
C ASP A 100 31.63 18.04 -29.40
N SER A 101 31.71 17.78 -30.70
CA SER A 101 31.02 16.66 -31.36
C SER A 101 31.42 15.26 -30.86
N THR A 102 32.53 15.16 -30.11
CA THR A 102 33.00 13.91 -29.48
C THR A 102 32.64 13.79 -28.01
N ALA A 103 32.04 14.83 -27.42
CA ALA A 103 31.63 14.83 -26.02
C ALA A 103 30.57 13.75 -25.74
N VAL A 104 30.80 12.97 -24.69
CA VAL A 104 29.82 12.04 -24.14
C VAL A 104 29.03 12.79 -23.07
N PHE A 105 27.74 13.01 -23.33
CA PHE A 105 26.86 13.64 -22.36
C PHE A 105 26.59 12.70 -21.18
N ASN A 106 26.84 13.18 -19.96
CA ASN A 106 26.58 12.48 -18.73
C ASN A 106 25.67 13.34 -17.84
N PRO A 107 24.43 12.89 -17.55
CA PRO A 107 23.51 13.64 -16.71
C PRO A 107 24.06 14.01 -15.33
N ALA A 108 24.95 13.20 -14.75
CA ALA A 108 25.51 13.49 -13.42
C ALA A 108 26.33 14.80 -13.37
N ASP A 109 26.82 15.26 -14.51
CA ASP A 109 27.67 16.45 -14.59
C ASP A 109 26.85 17.75 -14.67
N VAL A 110 25.54 17.66 -14.89
CA VAL A 110 24.65 18.82 -15.05
C VAL A 110 23.70 18.99 -13.87
N ASP A 111 23.04 20.15 -13.86
CA ASP A 111 21.95 20.47 -12.95
C ASP A 111 20.73 20.86 -13.80
N VAL A 112 19.62 20.13 -13.64
CA VAL A 112 18.44 20.31 -14.50
C VAL A 112 17.51 21.43 -14.05
N PHE A 113 17.75 22.06 -12.90
CA PHE A 113 16.93 23.17 -12.44
C PHE A 113 17.23 24.45 -13.22
N GLU A 114 16.19 25.16 -13.63
CA GLU A 114 16.29 26.45 -14.33
C GLU A 114 16.86 27.53 -13.40
N ASN A 115 16.45 27.51 -12.14
CA ASN A 115 16.88 28.45 -11.11
C ASN A 115 16.64 27.89 -9.69
N ASP A 116 17.13 28.61 -8.68
CA ASP A 116 17.00 28.19 -7.28
C ASP A 116 15.56 28.23 -6.74
N GLU A 117 14.68 29.05 -7.33
CA GLU A 117 13.27 29.10 -6.93
C GLU A 117 12.54 27.84 -7.35
N GLU A 118 12.72 27.41 -8.60
CA GLU A 118 12.23 26.13 -9.09
C GLU A 118 12.81 24.97 -8.27
N ARG A 119 14.14 24.95 -8.05
CA ARG A 119 14.79 23.92 -7.23
C ARG A 119 14.10 23.77 -5.89
N LYS A 120 13.88 24.86 -5.17
CA LYS A 120 13.21 24.85 -3.85
C LYS A 120 11.78 24.35 -3.94
N SER A 121 11.03 24.81 -4.95
CA SER A 121 9.63 24.45 -5.16
C SER A 121 9.48 22.95 -5.45
N ILE A 122 10.26 22.40 -6.39
CA ILE A 122 10.27 20.97 -6.72
C ILE A 122 10.79 20.13 -5.55
N SER A 123 11.80 20.61 -4.82
CA SER A 123 12.32 19.92 -3.64
C SER A 123 11.27 19.80 -2.53
N TYR A 124 10.54 20.88 -2.27
CA TYR A 124 9.42 20.87 -1.32
C TYR A 124 8.32 19.91 -1.77
N ALA A 125 7.92 19.97 -3.05
CA ALA A 125 6.90 19.08 -3.60
C ALA A 125 7.32 17.59 -3.51
N TYR A 126 8.57 17.28 -3.85
CA TYR A 126 9.14 15.93 -3.75
C TYR A 126 9.11 15.42 -2.31
N GLY A 127 9.51 16.27 -1.37
CA GLY A 127 9.39 15.98 0.06
C GLY A 127 7.95 15.73 0.48
N TYR A 128 7.02 16.61 0.07
CA TYR A 128 5.60 16.48 0.40
C TYR A 128 5.03 15.14 -0.08
N ASP A 129 5.29 14.78 -1.34
CA ASP A 129 4.87 13.50 -1.92
C ASP A 129 5.42 12.32 -1.11
N PHE A 130 6.71 12.34 -0.79
CA PHE A 130 7.31 11.33 0.07
C PHE A 130 6.60 11.22 1.43
N GLY A 131 6.40 12.35 2.13
CA GLY A 131 5.72 12.36 3.42
C GLY A 131 4.28 11.85 3.36
N TYR A 132 3.56 12.25 2.31
CA TYR A 132 2.19 11.84 2.05
C TYR A 132 2.07 10.33 1.77
N ASN A 133 3.03 9.74 1.07
CA ASN A 133 3.07 8.30 0.83
C ASN A 133 3.56 7.51 2.05
N VAL A 134 4.46 8.08 2.86
CA VAL A 134 4.92 7.39 4.08
C VAL A 134 3.82 7.30 5.13
N ARG A 135 2.97 8.33 5.30
CA ARG A 135 1.86 8.25 6.27
C ARG A 135 0.88 7.10 5.97
N THR A 136 0.68 6.73 4.69
CA THR A 136 -0.23 5.65 4.30
C THR A 136 0.37 4.26 4.53
N SER A 137 1.69 4.16 4.76
CA SER A 137 2.37 2.88 5.01
C SER A 137 2.04 2.24 6.35
N ARG A 138 1.39 2.98 7.27
CA ARG A 138 1.03 2.54 8.64
C ARG A 138 2.22 2.01 9.45
N MET A 139 3.43 2.35 9.04
CA MET A 139 4.63 1.96 9.75
C MET A 139 4.77 2.77 11.04
N PRO A 140 5.21 2.15 12.15
CA PRO A 140 5.64 2.90 13.31
C PRO A 140 6.93 3.63 12.92
N LEU A 141 6.87 4.94 12.73
CA LEU A 141 8.00 5.75 12.28
C LEU A 141 8.24 6.96 13.19
N GLN A 142 9.48 7.45 13.18
CA GLN A 142 9.94 8.64 13.87
C GLN A 142 10.57 9.59 12.86
N THR A 143 10.00 10.79 12.78
CA THR A 143 10.41 11.84 11.85
C THR A 143 11.88 12.24 12.02
N TYR A 144 12.35 12.31 13.27
CA TYR A 144 13.75 12.59 13.58
C TYR A 144 14.69 11.58 12.89
N TRP A 145 14.44 10.29 13.07
CA TRP A 145 15.30 9.25 12.50
C TRP A 145 15.18 9.14 10.98
N ILE A 146 14.03 9.45 10.38
CA ILE A 146 13.91 9.62 8.93
C ILE A 146 14.85 10.72 8.43
N SER A 147 14.86 11.88 9.10
CA SER A 147 15.75 13.00 8.75
C SER A 147 17.23 12.62 8.85
N GLU A 148 17.61 11.96 9.96
CA GLU A 148 18.98 11.46 10.14
C GLU A 148 19.37 10.45 9.07
N GLY A 149 18.42 9.59 8.68
CA GLY A 149 18.58 8.64 7.58
C GLY A 149 18.86 9.35 6.26
N ILE A 150 18.01 10.29 5.87
CA ILE A 150 18.16 11.06 4.63
C ILE A 150 19.52 11.76 4.59
N ASN A 151 19.89 12.47 5.66
CA ASN A 151 21.18 13.17 5.75
C ASN A 151 22.37 12.22 5.58
N ALA A 152 22.29 10.99 6.12
CA ALA A 152 23.32 9.99 5.95
C ALA A 152 23.34 9.41 4.53
N GLY A 153 22.17 9.20 3.91
CA GLY A 153 22.04 8.66 2.57
C GLY A 153 22.52 9.59 1.44
N ILE A 154 22.58 10.89 1.69
CA ILE A 154 23.04 11.89 0.70
C ILE A 154 24.54 12.25 0.83
N GLY A 155 25.25 11.63 1.80
CA GLY A 155 26.66 11.89 2.06
C GLY A 155 27.60 11.19 1.08
N GLU A 156 28.86 11.66 1.04
CA GLU A 156 29.89 11.23 0.07
C GLU A 156 30.28 9.73 0.10
N ASN A 157 29.85 8.95 1.11
CA ASN A 157 30.14 7.51 1.25
C ASN A 157 28.89 6.68 1.56
N ALA A 158 27.73 7.08 1.03
CA ALA A 158 26.45 6.48 1.38
C ALA A 158 26.18 5.08 0.80
N GLU A 159 27.01 4.58 -0.11
CA GLU A 159 26.79 3.25 -0.70
C GLU A 159 26.92 2.11 0.32
N GLU A 160 27.90 2.19 1.23
CA GLU A 160 28.15 1.14 2.22
C GLU A 160 26.98 1.01 3.22
N GLY A 161 26.45 2.14 3.70
CA GLY A 161 25.31 2.12 4.61
C GLY A 161 24.00 1.74 3.93
N PHE A 162 23.86 1.97 2.61
CA PHE A 162 22.66 1.60 1.88
C PHE A 162 22.44 0.08 1.88
N GLN A 163 23.50 -0.70 1.66
CA GLN A 163 23.39 -2.16 1.69
C GLN A 163 22.91 -2.67 3.06
N GLU A 164 23.39 -2.06 4.13
CA GLU A 164 23.01 -2.40 5.50
C GLU A 164 21.54 -2.03 5.80
N THR A 165 21.10 -0.84 5.39
CA THR A 165 19.71 -0.40 5.59
C THR A 165 18.73 -1.25 4.81
N GLN A 166 19.10 -1.68 3.59
CA GLN A 166 18.30 -2.62 2.79
C GLN A 166 18.21 -4.00 3.46
N GLN A 167 19.30 -4.49 4.07
CA GLN A 167 19.29 -5.74 4.83
C GLN A 167 18.38 -5.64 6.06
N TYR A 168 18.45 -4.53 6.80
CA TYR A 168 17.56 -4.28 7.93
C TYR A 168 16.09 -4.24 7.51
N MET A 169 15.74 -3.49 6.46
CA MET A 169 14.36 -3.41 5.99
C MET A 169 13.85 -4.79 5.53
N ARG A 170 14.68 -5.58 4.84
CA ARG A 170 14.33 -6.97 4.49
C ARG A 170 14.04 -7.80 5.73
N HIS A 171 14.90 -7.76 6.74
CA HIS A 171 14.70 -8.45 8.01
C HIS A 171 13.42 -7.98 8.71
N TYR A 172 13.14 -6.67 8.70
CA TYR A 172 11.93 -6.12 9.28
C TYR A 172 10.67 -6.67 8.59
N TYR A 173 10.59 -6.63 7.26
CA TYR A 173 9.40 -7.07 6.53
C TYR A 173 9.23 -8.59 6.47
N MET A 174 10.31 -9.36 6.49
CA MET A 174 10.26 -10.83 6.38
C MET A 174 10.14 -11.53 7.72
N ASP A 175 10.69 -10.95 8.80
CA ASP A 175 10.79 -11.62 10.10
C ASP A 175 10.04 -10.84 11.20
N ILE A 176 10.34 -9.56 11.38
CA ILE A 176 9.81 -8.77 12.52
C ILE A 176 8.31 -8.49 12.35
N LEU A 177 7.90 -7.93 11.22
CA LEU A 177 6.52 -7.51 10.98
C LEU A 177 5.54 -8.70 10.97
N PRO A 178 5.81 -9.82 10.25
CA PRO A 178 4.91 -10.98 10.27
C PRO A 178 4.76 -11.59 11.66
N ALA A 179 5.83 -11.66 12.45
CA ALA A 179 5.79 -12.21 13.81
C ALA A 179 5.01 -11.29 14.76
N LYS A 180 5.27 -9.98 14.69
CA LYS A 180 4.55 -8.97 15.49
C LYS A 180 3.06 -8.95 15.18
N ASN A 181 2.70 -9.02 13.90
CA ASN A 181 1.30 -9.05 13.49
C ASN A 181 0.60 -10.34 13.94
N ALA A 182 1.26 -11.50 13.82
CA ALA A 182 0.72 -12.77 14.30
C ALA A 182 0.47 -12.75 15.82
N GLU A 183 1.42 -12.21 16.60
CA GLU A 183 1.27 -12.04 18.05
C GLU A 183 0.10 -11.13 18.39
N LYS A 184 0.04 -9.93 17.77
CA LYS A 184 -1.04 -8.96 18.02
C LYS A 184 -2.41 -9.48 17.60
N ALA A 185 -2.48 -10.18 16.48
CA ALA A 185 -3.70 -10.84 16.01
C ALA A 185 -4.17 -11.90 17.01
N ALA A 186 -3.26 -12.76 17.49
CA ALA A 186 -3.59 -13.81 18.46
C ALA A 186 -4.07 -13.23 19.80
N GLU A 187 -3.38 -12.22 20.34
CA GLU A 187 -3.78 -11.51 21.55
C GLU A 187 -5.19 -10.91 21.39
N TRP A 188 -5.41 -10.18 20.28
CA TRP A 188 -6.67 -9.51 20.03
C TRP A 188 -7.84 -10.48 19.85
N LEU A 189 -7.65 -11.56 19.08
CA LEU A 189 -8.66 -12.61 18.91
C LEU A 189 -8.99 -13.31 20.23
N ALA A 190 -7.99 -13.57 21.08
CA ALA A 190 -8.21 -14.16 22.41
C ALA A 190 -9.03 -13.24 23.33
N GLU A 191 -8.85 -11.93 23.24
CA GLU A 191 -9.69 -10.95 23.96
C GLU A 191 -11.09 -10.82 23.37
N VAL A 192 -11.23 -10.91 22.04
CA VAL A 192 -12.53 -10.93 21.36
C VAL A 192 -13.34 -12.16 21.75
N GLU A 193 -12.72 -13.35 21.78
CA GLU A 193 -13.37 -14.62 22.12
C GLU A 193 -14.01 -14.59 23.52
N LYS A 194 -13.48 -13.79 24.44
CA LYS A 194 -14.03 -13.61 25.80
C LYS A 194 -15.24 -12.66 25.85
N LYS A 195 -15.51 -11.90 24.79
CA LYS A 195 -16.61 -10.92 24.78
C LYS A 195 -17.97 -11.63 24.73
N SER A 196 -18.95 -11.03 25.40
CA SER A 196 -20.32 -11.56 25.42
C SER A 196 -20.91 -11.68 24.02
N GLY A 197 -21.58 -12.81 23.76
CA GLY A 197 -22.24 -13.10 22.48
C GLY A 197 -21.31 -13.55 21.35
N VAL A 198 -19.98 -13.57 21.57
CA VAL A 198 -19.04 -14.10 20.60
C VAL A 198 -19.06 -15.63 20.63
N GLN A 199 -19.10 -16.22 19.45
CA GLN A 199 -19.07 -17.66 19.20
C GLN A 199 -17.85 -17.98 18.33
N LYS A 200 -17.42 -19.24 18.36
CA LYS A 200 -16.25 -19.74 17.62
C LYS A 200 -16.61 -20.99 16.84
N THR A 201 -16.25 -21.02 15.56
CA THR A 201 -16.42 -22.20 14.72
C THR A 201 -15.21 -23.14 14.81
N GLU A 202 -15.33 -24.33 14.24
CA GLU A 202 -14.23 -25.31 14.19
C GLU A 202 -13.01 -24.80 13.40
N SER A 203 -13.20 -23.91 12.42
CA SER A 203 -12.11 -23.31 11.64
C SER A 203 -11.35 -22.23 12.41
N GLY A 204 -11.88 -21.80 13.55
CA GLY A 204 -11.34 -20.71 14.35
C GLY A 204 -11.94 -19.34 14.05
N LEU A 205 -12.91 -19.23 13.13
CA LEU A 205 -13.68 -18.01 12.91
C LEU A 205 -14.42 -17.63 14.20
N LEU A 206 -14.23 -16.39 14.64
CA LEU A 206 -15.02 -15.81 15.71
C LEU A 206 -16.14 -14.96 15.08
N TYR A 207 -17.34 -15.02 15.64
CA TYR A 207 -18.45 -14.21 15.14
C TYR A 207 -19.44 -13.83 16.23
N ARG A 208 -20.24 -12.82 15.95
CA ARG A 208 -21.43 -12.46 16.72
C ARG A 208 -22.54 -12.06 15.77
N ILE A 209 -23.71 -12.66 15.93
CA ILE A 209 -24.93 -12.25 15.22
C ILE A 209 -25.48 -11.02 15.95
N ASP A 210 -25.38 -9.85 15.33
CA ASP A 210 -25.93 -8.60 15.86
C ASP A 210 -27.44 -8.50 15.58
N ARG A 211 -27.87 -9.04 14.42
CA ARG A 211 -29.27 -9.21 14.03
C ARG A 211 -29.40 -10.46 13.17
N ALA A 212 -30.29 -11.39 13.53
CA ALA A 212 -30.36 -12.70 12.88
C ALA A 212 -30.78 -12.65 11.39
N GLY A 213 -31.73 -11.75 11.04
CA GLY A 213 -32.38 -11.79 9.73
C GLY A 213 -33.38 -12.95 9.61
N ASP A 214 -33.69 -13.35 8.38
CA ASP A 214 -34.53 -14.51 8.10
C ASP A 214 -33.73 -15.82 8.14
N GLU A 215 -33.95 -16.62 9.19
CA GLU A 215 -33.30 -17.92 9.42
C GLU A 215 -33.50 -18.94 8.27
N ASN A 216 -34.55 -18.78 7.45
CA ASN A 216 -34.80 -19.66 6.30
C ASN A 216 -34.12 -19.19 5.01
N ALA A 217 -33.50 -18.01 5.03
CA ALA A 217 -32.84 -17.40 3.89
C ALA A 217 -31.36 -17.10 4.23
N LYS A 218 -30.61 -18.16 4.57
CA LYS A 218 -29.15 -18.09 4.74
C LYS A 218 -28.46 -18.39 3.40
N PRO A 219 -27.44 -17.60 3.00
CA PRO A 219 -26.66 -17.87 1.81
C PRO A 219 -25.97 -19.23 1.88
N LYS A 220 -25.72 -19.83 0.72
CA LYS A 220 -24.80 -20.95 0.52
C LYS A 220 -23.44 -20.45 0.05
N ALA A 221 -22.42 -21.30 0.11
CA ALA A 221 -21.04 -20.94 -0.23
C ALA A 221 -20.87 -20.44 -1.69
N GLU A 222 -21.76 -20.84 -2.60
CA GLU A 222 -21.73 -20.49 -4.02
C GLU A 222 -22.63 -19.29 -4.37
N ASP A 223 -23.46 -18.82 -3.44
CA ASP A 223 -24.39 -17.74 -3.71
C ASP A 223 -23.68 -16.38 -3.86
N VAL A 224 -24.35 -15.45 -4.52
CA VAL A 224 -23.98 -14.05 -4.55
C VAL A 224 -24.78 -13.31 -3.47
N VAL A 225 -24.10 -12.52 -2.64
CA VAL A 225 -24.74 -11.73 -1.58
C VAL A 225 -24.63 -10.24 -1.87
N LYS A 226 -25.69 -9.49 -1.57
CA LYS A 226 -25.68 -8.03 -1.58
C LYS A 226 -25.54 -7.52 -0.16
N VAL A 227 -24.48 -6.75 0.12
CA VAL A 227 -24.11 -6.37 1.49
C VAL A 227 -23.69 -4.92 1.60
N ASP A 228 -23.86 -4.38 2.80
CA ASP A 228 -22.99 -3.32 3.29
C ASP A 228 -21.98 -3.89 4.29
N TYR A 229 -20.76 -3.34 4.30
CA TYR A 229 -19.74 -3.80 5.22
C TYR A 229 -18.69 -2.73 5.55
N GLU A 230 -18.01 -2.95 6.67
CA GLU A 230 -16.81 -2.24 7.07
C GLU A 230 -15.77 -3.25 7.57
N GLY A 231 -14.60 -3.26 6.93
CA GLY A 231 -13.44 -4.08 7.28
C GLY A 231 -12.40 -3.29 8.06
N LYS A 232 -12.00 -3.80 9.22
CA LYS A 232 -10.99 -3.20 10.11
C LYS A 232 -9.92 -4.19 10.53
N LEU A 233 -8.76 -3.67 10.88
CA LEU A 233 -7.73 -4.45 11.55
C LEU A 233 -7.83 -4.35 13.07
N TRP A 234 -7.01 -5.15 13.74
CA TRP A 234 -6.91 -5.19 15.21
C TRP A 234 -6.61 -3.84 15.88
N ASP A 235 -5.97 -2.91 15.16
CA ASP A 235 -5.65 -1.55 15.61
C ASP A 235 -6.75 -0.51 15.29
N GLY A 236 -7.85 -0.94 14.65
CA GLY A 236 -8.97 -0.09 14.27
C GLY A 236 -8.85 0.58 12.91
N PHE A 237 -7.76 0.38 12.17
CA PHE A 237 -7.62 0.90 10.81
C PHE A 237 -8.67 0.29 9.88
N VAL A 238 -9.45 1.16 9.23
CA VAL A 238 -10.47 0.76 8.24
C VAL A 238 -9.79 0.61 6.88
N PHE A 239 -9.62 -0.62 6.41
CA PHE A 239 -8.96 -0.90 5.13
C PHE A 239 -9.94 -0.93 3.95
N ASP A 240 -11.23 -1.18 4.20
CA ASP A 240 -12.28 -1.21 3.18
C ASP A 240 -13.65 -0.97 3.80
N SER A 241 -14.54 -0.28 3.10
CA SER A 241 -15.89 0.05 3.56
C SER A 241 -16.82 0.39 2.40
N SER A 242 -17.96 -0.30 2.30
CA SER A 242 -19.01 0.08 1.33
C SER A 242 -19.72 1.36 1.75
N TYR A 243 -19.85 1.62 3.06
CA TYR A 243 -20.47 2.84 3.58
C TYR A 243 -19.75 4.10 3.10
N LYS A 244 -18.41 4.03 2.96
CA LYS A 244 -17.62 5.12 2.38
C LYS A 244 -17.93 5.36 0.89
N ARG A 245 -18.28 4.31 0.15
CA ARG A 245 -18.67 4.41 -1.27
C ARG A 245 -20.13 4.85 -1.47
N GLY A 246 -20.95 4.77 -0.42
CA GLY A 246 -22.33 5.23 -0.44
C GLY A 246 -23.34 4.26 -1.09
N GLU A 247 -22.91 3.07 -1.51
CA GLU A 247 -23.79 2.05 -2.08
C GLU A 247 -23.40 0.62 -1.66
N PRO A 248 -24.39 -0.29 -1.49
CA PRO A 248 -24.13 -1.70 -1.24
C PRO A 248 -23.38 -2.36 -2.41
N ILE A 249 -22.63 -3.42 -2.11
CA ILE A 249 -21.86 -4.18 -3.10
C ILE A 249 -22.31 -5.65 -3.14
N GLU A 250 -22.11 -6.29 -4.30
CA GLU A 250 -22.40 -7.71 -4.49
C GLU A 250 -21.10 -8.53 -4.50
N PHE A 251 -21.10 -9.64 -3.76
CA PHE A 251 -19.98 -10.55 -3.68
C PHE A 251 -20.40 -12.00 -3.96
N PRO A 252 -19.79 -12.69 -4.93
CA PRO A 252 -19.87 -14.15 -5.01
C PRO A 252 -19.07 -14.76 -3.86
N LEU A 253 -19.75 -15.51 -2.98
CA LEU A 253 -19.15 -16.05 -1.75
C LEU A 253 -18.02 -17.05 -1.99
N ASN A 254 -17.94 -17.64 -3.18
CA ASN A 254 -16.84 -18.52 -3.59
C ASN A 254 -15.60 -17.78 -4.13
N ARG A 255 -15.61 -16.45 -4.20
CA ARG A 255 -14.46 -15.63 -4.63
C ARG A 255 -13.96 -14.65 -3.57
N VAL A 256 -14.47 -14.73 -2.35
CA VAL A 256 -14.01 -13.95 -1.20
C VAL A 256 -13.14 -14.81 -0.27
N ILE A 257 -12.58 -14.19 0.77
CA ILE A 257 -11.79 -14.91 1.76
C ILE A 257 -12.62 -15.96 2.50
N LYS A 258 -11.99 -17.07 2.92
CA LYS A 258 -12.67 -18.22 3.53
C LYS A 258 -13.55 -17.85 4.71
N GLY A 259 -13.10 -16.92 5.55
CA GLY A 259 -13.86 -16.45 6.72
C GLY A 259 -15.16 -15.73 6.34
N TRP A 260 -15.21 -15.06 5.18
CA TRP A 260 -16.44 -14.48 4.64
C TRP A 260 -17.37 -15.57 4.10
N THR A 261 -16.84 -16.47 3.28
CA THR A 261 -17.61 -17.61 2.73
C THR A 261 -18.28 -18.40 3.86
N GLU A 262 -17.56 -18.68 4.94
CA GLU A 262 -18.09 -19.37 6.11
C GLU A 262 -19.04 -18.50 6.92
N GLY A 263 -18.64 -17.27 7.29
CA GLY A 263 -19.38 -16.41 8.18
C GLY A 263 -20.74 -15.97 7.63
N MET A 264 -20.85 -15.73 6.32
CA MET A 264 -22.11 -15.30 5.71
C MET A 264 -23.19 -16.38 5.75
N GLN A 265 -22.81 -17.67 5.84
CA GLN A 265 -23.77 -18.78 5.98
C GLN A 265 -24.39 -18.84 7.39
N LEU A 266 -23.92 -18.02 8.34
CA LEU A 266 -24.41 -18.00 9.73
C LEU A 266 -25.57 -17.01 9.94
N VAL A 267 -25.74 -16.04 9.04
CA VAL A 267 -26.73 -14.95 9.14
C VAL A 267 -27.75 -15.03 8.01
N GLY A 268 -29.01 -14.73 8.33
CA GLY A 268 -30.09 -14.70 7.35
C GLY A 268 -30.21 -13.36 6.62
N LYS A 269 -30.91 -13.34 5.48
CA LYS A 269 -31.26 -12.11 4.75
C LYS A 269 -31.87 -11.06 5.68
N GLY A 270 -31.45 -9.81 5.54
CA GLY A 270 -31.81 -8.69 6.42
C GLY A 270 -31.06 -8.66 7.76
N GLY A 271 -30.20 -9.64 8.02
CA GLY A 271 -29.41 -9.75 9.24
C GLY A 271 -28.14 -8.90 9.22
N GLN A 272 -27.49 -8.85 10.38
CA GLN A 272 -26.22 -8.18 10.61
C GLN A 272 -25.33 -9.09 11.45
N ILE A 273 -24.07 -9.24 11.03
CA ILE A 273 -23.09 -10.10 11.67
C ILE A 273 -21.76 -9.37 11.79
N THR A 274 -21.10 -9.52 12.93
CA THR A 274 -19.70 -9.16 13.11
C THR A 274 -18.85 -10.44 13.03
N LEU A 275 -17.82 -10.43 12.19
CA LEU A 275 -16.85 -11.50 12.00
C LEU A 275 -15.48 -11.03 12.47
N TRP A 276 -14.76 -11.86 13.23
CA TRP A 276 -13.33 -11.70 13.48
C TRP A 276 -12.58 -12.89 12.91
N ILE A 277 -11.81 -12.62 11.87
CA ILE A 277 -11.27 -13.59 10.94
C ILE A 277 -9.75 -13.72 11.17
N PRO A 278 -9.26 -14.88 11.66
CA PRO A 278 -7.83 -15.17 11.72
C PRO A 278 -7.17 -15.10 10.35
N ALA A 279 -5.87 -14.83 10.30
CA ALA A 279 -5.13 -14.65 9.06
C ALA A 279 -5.24 -15.85 8.10
N GLU A 280 -5.32 -17.08 8.63
CA GLU A 280 -5.45 -18.34 7.90
C GLU A 280 -6.77 -18.45 7.12
N LEU A 281 -7.81 -17.74 7.57
CA LEU A 281 -9.10 -17.62 6.91
C LEU A 281 -9.24 -16.33 6.09
N ALA A 282 -8.18 -15.52 6.04
CA ALA A 282 -8.08 -14.24 5.35
C ALA A 282 -6.91 -14.23 4.34
N TYR A 283 -5.98 -13.27 4.46
CA TYR A 283 -4.87 -13.05 3.52
C TYR A 283 -3.54 -13.72 3.94
N GLY A 284 -3.52 -14.39 5.10
CA GLY A 284 -2.43 -15.25 5.53
C GLY A 284 -1.06 -14.56 5.68
N PRO A 285 0.05 -15.33 5.55
CA PRO A 285 1.41 -14.85 5.79
C PRO A 285 1.92 -13.78 4.84
N ARG A 286 1.25 -13.55 3.71
CA ARG A 286 1.64 -12.54 2.72
C ARG A 286 0.87 -11.24 2.88
N GLY A 287 -0.33 -11.26 3.46
CA GLY A 287 -1.24 -10.12 3.43
C GLY A 287 -1.81 -9.85 2.02
N GLY A 288 -2.42 -8.69 1.84
CA GLY A 288 -3.02 -8.26 0.58
C GLY A 288 -3.41 -6.78 0.59
N GLY A 289 -3.00 -6.03 -0.45
CA GLY A 289 -3.29 -4.59 -0.53
C GLY A 289 -2.74 -3.82 0.69
N SER A 290 -3.64 -3.16 1.43
CA SER A 290 -3.34 -2.42 2.67
C SER A 290 -3.26 -3.30 3.93
N ILE A 291 -3.46 -4.61 3.78
CA ILE A 291 -3.41 -5.61 4.86
C ILE A 291 -2.03 -6.26 4.85
N GLY A 292 -1.32 -6.14 5.97
CA GLY A 292 -0.02 -6.72 6.21
C GLY A 292 -0.05 -8.24 6.45
N PRO A 293 1.14 -8.84 6.59
CA PRO A 293 1.29 -10.27 6.81
C PRO A 293 0.69 -10.68 8.17
N ASN A 294 0.01 -11.83 8.21
CA ASN A 294 -0.59 -12.44 9.42
C ASN A 294 -1.57 -11.55 10.19
N GLU A 295 -2.18 -10.55 9.55
CA GLU A 295 -3.18 -9.72 10.22
C GLU A 295 -4.54 -10.41 10.29
N ALA A 296 -5.17 -10.33 11.46
CA ALA A 296 -6.57 -10.69 11.65
C ALA A 296 -7.49 -9.51 11.32
N LEU A 297 -8.69 -9.83 10.85
CA LEU A 297 -9.65 -8.84 10.34
C LEU A 297 -10.92 -8.83 11.19
N GLU A 298 -11.50 -7.66 11.43
CA GLU A 298 -12.88 -7.49 11.88
C GLU A 298 -13.71 -7.05 10.68
N PHE A 299 -14.83 -7.71 10.44
CA PHE A 299 -15.84 -7.25 9.50
C PHE A 299 -17.16 -7.06 10.22
N LYS A 300 -17.79 -5.91 10.02
CA LYS A 300 -19.21 -5.72 10.29
C LYS A 300 -19.93 -5.79 8.97
N VAL A 301 -20.89 -6.70 8.84
CA VAL A 301 -21.59 -6.97 7.58
C VAL A 301 -23.09 -6.91 7.81
N GLU A 302 -23.79 -6.18 6.96
CA GLU A 302 -25.24 -6.18 6.85
C GLU A 302 -25.64 -6.88 5.56
N LEU A 303 -26.38 -7.99 5.68
CA LEU A 303 -26.83 -8.79 4.55
C LEU A 303 -28.17 -8.26 4.06
N HIS A 304 -28.18 -7.62 2.90
CA HIS A 304 -29.41 -7.07 2.31
C HIS A 304 -30.16 -8.11 1.49
N ASP A 305 -29.45 -8.86 0.64
CA ASP A 305 -30.06 -9.83 -0.25
C ASP A 305 -29.13 -11.00 -0.62
N ILE A 306 -29.75 -12.07 -1.13
CA ILE A 306 -29.10 -13.22 -1.77
C ILE A 306 -29.54 -13.17 -3.23
N VAL A 307 -28.61 -12.82 -4.11
CA VAL A 307 -28.87 -12.70 -5.54
C VAL A 307 -28.90 -14.11 -6.13
N VAL A 308 -30.09 -14.55 -6.52
CA VAL A 308 -30.26 -15.75 -7.33
C VAL A 308 -29.98 -15.32 -8.77
N GLU A 309 -28.82 -15.68 -9.31
CA GLU A 309 -28.65 -15.60 -10.77
C GLU A 309 -29.62 -16.61 -11.39
N GLU A 310 -30.65 -16.11 -12.08
CA GLU A 310 -31.44 -16.98 -12.95
C GLU A 310 -30.49 -17.55 -14.01
N PRO A 311 -30.50 -18.88 -14.24
CA PRO A 311 -29.66 -19.46 -15.27
C PRO A 311 -29.99 -18.77 -16.59
N VAL A 312 -28.97 -18.18 -17.23
CA VAL A 312 -29.11 -17.60 -18.56
C VAL A 312 -29.63 -18.71 -19.47
N GLU A 313 -30.90 -18.63 -19.89
CA GLU A 313 -31.40 -19.48 -20.97
C GLU A 313 -30.54 -19.16 -22.20
N GLU A 314 -29.68 -20.10 -22.60
CA GLU A 314 -28.98 -20.01 -23.88
C GLU A 314 -30.05 -19.83 -24.97
N PRO A 315 -29.98 -18.77 -25.80
CA PRO A 315 -30.94 -18.59 -26.87
C PRO A 315 -30.86 -19.80 -27.79
N ALA A 316 -32.01 -20.45 -28.00
CA ALA A 316 -32.15 -21.56 -28.93
C ALA A 316 -31.54 -21.20 -30.28
N VAL A 317 -30.56 -21.99 -30.73
CA VAL A 317 -29.97 -21.85 -32.06
C VAL A 317 -31.06 -22.20 -33.08
N GLU A 318 -31.72 -21.17 -33.62
CA GLU A 318 -32.63 -21.32 -34.74
C GLU A 318 -31.80 -21.59 -36.01
N GLU A 319 -31.91 -22.83 -36.49
CA GLU A 319 -31.27 -23.37 -37.68
C GLU A 319 -31.82 -22.66 -38.94
N GLN A 320 -31.15 -21.60 -39.41
CA GLN A 320 -31.43 -21.00 -40.71
C GLN A 320 -30.69 -21.77 -41.82
N ALA A 321 -31.32 -22.85 -42.29
CA ALA A 321 -31.00 -23.48 -43.57
C ALA A 321 -32.02 -23.02 -44.62
N GLU A 322 -31.60 -22.14 -45.54
CA GLU A 322 -31.99 -22.05 -46.97
C GLU A 322 -31.87 -20.61 -47.50
N GLN A 323 -30.85 -20.37 -48.32
CA GLN A 323 -30.93 -19.72 -49.66
C GLN A 323 -29.57 -19.12 -50.04
N VAL A 324 -28.73 -19.92 -50.69
CA VAL A 324 -27.81 -19.41 -51.72
C VAL A 324 -27.87 -20.39 -52.88
N VAL A 325 -28.83 -20.16 -53.78
CA VAL A 325 -28.86 -20.74 -55.13
C VAL A 325 -28.37 -19.65 -56.07
N GLU A 326 -27.31 -19.99 -56.83
CA GLU A 326 -26.79 -19.33 -58.04
C GLU A 326 -26.36 -17.85 -57.84
N ILE A 327 -25.13 -17.47 -58.16
CA ILE A 327 -24.68 -17.23 -59.54
C ILE A 327 -23.16 -17.39 -59.58
N VAL A 328 -22.68 -18.33 -60.40
CA VAL A 328 -21.30 -18.36 -60.92
C VAL A 328 -21.42 -18.56 -62.43
N GLU A 329 -20.84 -17.63 -63.19
CA GLU A 329 -20.48 -17.67 -64.62
C GLU A 329 -21.59 -17.60 -65.68
N GLU A 330 -21.72 -16.41 -66.30
CA GLU A 330 -21.23 -16.18 -67.68
C GLU A 330 -20.36 -14.91 -67.73
#